data_AF-A0A954TCG2-F1
#
_entry.id   AF-A0A954TCG2-F1
#
_cell.length_a   1.000
_cell.length_b   1.000
_cell.length_c   1.000
_cell.angle_alpha   90.00
_cell.angle_beta   90.00
_cell.angle_gamma   90.00
#
_symmetry.space_group_name_H-M   'P 1'
#
loop_
_entity.id
_entity.type
_entity.pdbx_description
1 polymer ?
#
loop_
_entity_poly.entity_id
_entity_poly.type
_entity_poly.pdbx_seq_one_letter_code
_entity_poly.pdbx_strand_id
1 'polypeptide(L)'
;MLSRPLLSAGLFLLLCGLTGCAGMNHTQNGALVGTGLGAATGAIIGHQTGNRDAGALIGAAVGGLGGALAGNNADMHEQRDAAIAQAAWEEQARSADARAMTGADVVQMTQAGVSDSVILSAIRSRGGRFDTSPQSIVSLKQSGVSDTVIEMMIAASPGPSAQGGFAPGTMIYQQPGTVVVSPVEPPPTVYIAPRPRPSVSFTVGPRPYGPRYFRRHWHRRHHHHHH
;
A
#
# COMPACT_ATOMS: atom_id res chain seq x y z
N MET A 1 -15.62 -43.23 31.48
CA MET A 1 -16.92 -42.59 31.19
C MET A 1 -16.71 -41.09 31.11
N LEU A 2 -16.34 -40.56 29.93
CA LEU A 2 -16.37 -39.11 29.71
C LEU A 2 -17.83 -38.67 29.69
N SER A 3 -18.22 -37.76 30.58
CA SER A 3 -19.61 -37.33 30.69
C SER A 3 -20.01 -36.58 29.40
N ARG A 4 -21.09 -37.05 28.76
CA ARG A 4 -21.74 -36.45 27.59
C ARG A 4 -21.86 -34.90 27.65
N PRO A 5 -22.09 -34.24 28.81
CA PRO A 5 -22.09 -32.77 28.91
C PRO A 5 -20.73 -32.08 28.65
N LEU A 6 -19.60 -32.72 28.94
CA LEU A 6 -18.27 -32.14 28.69
C LEU A 6 -17.95 -32.10 27.19
N LEU A 7 -18.43 -33.09 26.43
CA LEU A 7 -18.25 -33.15 24.98
C LEU A 7 -19.09 -32.08 24.26
N SER A 8 -20.32 -31.82 24.72
CA SER A 8 -21.16 -30.74 24.19
C SER A 8 -20.66 -29.35 24.55
N ALA A 9 -20.13 -29.15 25.77
CA ALA A 9 -19.55 -27.87 26.17
C ALA A 9 -18.25 -27.57 25.39
N GLY A 10 -17.41 -28.59 25.16
CA GLY A 10 -16.20 -28.45 24.35
C GLY A 10 -16.50 -28.14 22.88
N LEU A 11 -17.51 -28.79 22.30
CA LEU A 11 -17.95 -28.51 20.93
C LEU A 11 -18.55 -27.10 20.80
N PHE A 12 -19.31 -26.63 21.79
CA PHE A 12 -19.90 -25.28 21.80
C PHE A 12 -18.83 -24.19 21.94
N LEU A 13 -17.82 -24.40 22.79
CA LEU A 13 -16.70 -23.47 22.96
C LEU A 13 -15.79 -23.43 21.72
N LEU A 14 -15.60 -24.57 21.05
CA LEU A 14 -14.90 -24.67 19.76
C LEU A 14 -15.69 -23.94 18.64
N LEU A 15 -17.01 -24.07 18.61
CA LEU A 15 -17.87 -23.44 17.60
C LEU A 15 -17.96 -21.91 17.79
N CYS A 16 -17.99 -21.41 19.02
CA CYS A 16 -17.95 -19.97 19.32
C CYS A 16 -16.55 -19.35 19.13
N GLY A 17 -15.48 -20.12 19.34
CA GLY A 17 -14.11 -19.64 19.16
C GLY A 17 -13.78 -19.29 17.70
N LEU A 18 -14.46 -19.92 16.73
CA LEU A 18 -14.27 -19.67 15.30
C LEU A 18 -14.95 -18.39 14.80
N THR A 19 -16.05 -17.95 15.43
CA THR A 19 -16.79 -16.73 15.05
C THR A 19 -16.34 -15.47 15.79
N GLY A 20 -15.63 -15.59 16.93
CA GLY A 20 -15.10 -14.46 17.69
C GLY A 20 -13.88 -13.76 17.08
N CYS A 21 -13.29 -14.31 16.02
CA CYS A 21 -12.05 -13.81 15.40
C CYS A 21 -12.27 -12.99 14.12
N ALA A 22 -13.51 -12.82 13.64
CA ALA A 22 -13.78 -12.30 12.30
C ALA A 22 -13.69 -10.76 12.16
N GLY A 23 -13.42 -10.01 13.22
CA GLY A 23 -13.44 -8.54 13.18
C GLY A 23 -12.53 -7.85 14.19
N MET A 24 -11.44 -8.48 14.60
CA MET A 24 -10.55 -7.98 15.63
C MET A 24 -9.25 -7.42 15.02
N ASN A 25 -8.86 -6.21 15.42
CA ASN A 25 -7.57 -5.60 15.00
C ASN A 25 -6.37 -6.39 15.57
N HIS A 26 -5.20 -6.26 14.95
CA HIS A 26 -4.01 -7.03 15.31
C HIS A 26 -3.55 -6.77 16.75
N THR A 27 -3.70 -5.54 17.25
CA THR A 27 -3.46 -5.18 18.66
C THR A 27 -4.31 -6.02 19.62
N GLN A 28 -5.61 -6.13 19.37
CA GLN A 28 -6.54 -6.77 20.29
C GLN A 28 -6.43 -8.29 20.22
N ASN A 29 -6.22 -8.84 19.02
CA ASN A 29 -5.94 -10.27 18.86
C ASN A 29 -4.58 -10.65 19.48
N GLY A 30 -3.55 -9.82 19.28
CA GLY A 30 -2.24 -9.98 19.90
C GLY A 30 -2.32 -9.95 21.43
N ALA A 31 -3.09 -9.02 22.00
CA ALA A 31 -3.34 -8.95 23.43
C ALA A 31 -4.08 -10.20 23.95
N LEU A 32 -5.13 -10.65 23.25
CA LEU A 32 -5.92 -11.82 23.65
C LEU A 32 -5.08 -13.11 23.61
N VAL A 33 -4.34 -13.34 22.53
CA VAL A 33 -3.44 -14.49 22.41
C VAL A 33 -2.30 -14.40 23.43
N GLY A 34 -1.74 -13.21 23.63
CA GLY A 34 -0.69 -12.94 24.60
C GLY A 34 -1.13 -13.17 26.05
N THR A 35 -2.34 -12.75 26.43
CA THR A 35 -2.90 -13.01 27.77
C THR A 35 -3.10 -14.50 28.00
N GLY A 36 -3.66 -15.23 27.03
CA GLY A 36 -3.89 -16.67 27.16
C GLY A 36 -2.60 -17.48 27.30
N LEU A 37 -1.61 -17.23 26.44
CA LEU A 37 -0.31 -17.90 26.49
C LEU A 37 0.49 -17.51 27.74
N GLY A 38 0.46 -16.23 28.10
CA GLY A 38 1.10 -15.71 29.31
C GLY A 38 0.50 -16.30 30.58
N ALA A 39 -0.82 -16.39 30.67
CA ALA A 39 -1.53 -16.97 31.81
C ALA A 39 -1.20 -18.46 31.99
N ALA A 40 -1.21 -19.23 30.91
CA ALA A 40 -0.89 -20.66 30.95
C ALA A 40 0.56 -20.88 31.45
N THR A 41 1.52 -20.16 30.87
CA THR A 41 2.92 -20.25 31.25
C THR A 41 3.15 -19.78 32.69
N GLY A 42 2.53 -18.66 33.06
CA GLY A 42 2.60 -18.11 34.40
C GLY A 42 1.98 -19.02 35.46
N ALA A 43 0.89 -19.72 35.15
CA ALA A 43 0.27 -20.71 36.03
C ALA A 43 1.18 -21.90 36.29
N ILE A 44 1.90 -22.39 35.26
CA ILE A 44 2.83 -23.52 35.39
C ILE A 44 4.02 -23.15 36.29
N ILE A 45 4.58 -21.95 36.11
CA ILE A 45 5.71 -21.47 36.91
C ILE A 45 5.24 -21.15 38.35
N GLY A 46 4.13 -20.43 38.49
CA GLY A 46 3.55 -20.09 39.79
C GLY A 46 3.11 -21.31 40.59
N HIS A 47 2.73 -22.40 39.93
CA HIS A 47 2.44 -23.67 40.59
C HIS A 47 3.65 -24.22 41.36
N GLN A 48 4.88 -24.03 40.88
CA GLN A 48 6.09 -24.50 41.58
C GLN A 48 6.36 -23.74 42.88
N THR A 49 5.88 -22.50 42.99
CA THR A 49 6.06 -21.64 44.17
C THR A 49 4.80 -21.57 45.05
N GLY A 50 3.82 -22.44 44.81
CA GLY A 50 2.57 -22.51 45.56
C GLY A 50 1.56 -21.39 45.24
N ASN A 51 1.80 -20.59 44.20
CA ASN A 51 1.02 -19.41 43.83
C ASN A 51 0.62 -19.45 42.34
N ARG A 52 -0.16 -20.47 41.97
CA ARG A 52 -0.64 -20.66 40.59
C ARG A 52 -1.40 -19.45 40.05
N ASP A 53 -2.31 -18.91 40.84
CA ASP A 53 -3.20 -17.82 40.40
C ASP A 53 -2.44 -16.51 40.26
N ALA A 54 -1.51 -16.23 41.18
CA ALA A 54 -0.63 -15.07 41.07
C ALA A 54 0.28 -15.17 39.84
N GLY A 55 0.86 -16.35 39.61
CA GLY A 55 1.68 -16.60 38.42
C GLY A 55 0.88 -16.44 37.12
N ALA A 56 -0.35 -16.96 37.08
CA ALA A 56 -1.24 -16.82 35.93
C ALA A 56 -1.61 -15.35 35.67
N LEU A 57 -1.95 -14.59 36.70
CA LEU A 57 -2.32 -13.17 36.57
C LEU A 57 -1.14 -12.32 36.07
N ILE A 58 0.05 -12.54 36.65
CA ILE A 58 1.27 -11.83 36.23
C ILE A 58 1.61 -12.18 34.79
N GLY A 59 1.57 -13.47 34.44
CA GLY A 59 1.82 -13.95 33.08
C GLY A 59 0.81 -13.38 32.08
N ALA A 60 -0.46 -13.33 32.44
CA ALA A 60 -1.52 -12.74 31.62
C ALA A 60 -1.28 -11.24 31.39
N ALA A 61 -0.95 -10.48 32.44
CA ALA A 61 -0.68 -9.06 32.33
C ALA A 61 0.52 -8.76 31.43
N VAL A 62 1.64 -9.47 31.63
CA VAL A 62 2.86 -9.28 30.82
C VAL A 62 2.61 -9.73 29.38
N GLY A 63 1.99 -10.88 29.17
CA GLY A 63 1.69 -11.42 27.84
C GLY A 63 0.69 -10.56 27.07
N GLY A 64 -0.35 -10.06 27.74
CA GLY A 64 -1.36 -9.19 27.14
C GLY A 64 -0.79 -7.84 26.70
N LEU A 65 -0.01 -7.19 27.56
CA LEU A 65 0.65 -5.93 27.22
C LEU A 65 1.68 -6.13 26.09
N GLY A 66 2.51 -7.17 26.18
CA GLY A 66 3.48 -7.49 25.13
C GLY A 66 2.82 -7.80 23.79
N GLY A 67 1.74 -8.57 23.80
CA GLY A 67 0.96 -8.90 22.61
C GLY A 67 0.24 -7.68 22.00
N ALA A 68 -0.27 -6.78 22.82
CA ALA A 68 -0.89 -5.53 22.36
C ALA A 68 0.14 -4.64 21.64
N LEU A 69 1.33 -4.46 22.22
CA LEU A 69 2.39 -3.64 21.63
C LEU A 69 2.89 -4.22 20.30
N ALA A 70 3.04 -5.55 20.22
CA ALA A 70 3.42 -6.23 18.99
C ALA A 70 2.36 -6.07 17.89
N GLY A 71 1.07 -6.17 18.26
CA GLY A 71 -0.04 -6.00 17.32
C GLY A 71 -0.19 -4.58 16.79
N ASN A 72 0.08 -3.56 17.61
CA ASN A 72 -0.02 -2.15 17.19
C ASN A 72 0.93 -1.81 16.04
N ASN A 73 2.11 -2.44 15.99
CA ASN A 73 3.02 -2.27 14.86
C ASN A 73 2.47 -2.92 13.57
N ALA A 74 1.81 -4.07 13.67
CA ALA A 74 1.17 -4.72 12.52
C ALA A 74 0.00 -3.89 11.97
N ASP A 75 -0.82 -3.30 12.84
CA ASP A 75 -1.91 -2.40 12.44
C ASP A 75 -1.37 -1.17 11.67
N MET A 76 -0.22 -0.62 12.07
CA MET A 76 0.41 0.50 11.35
C MET A 76 0.95 0.10 9.98
N HIS A 77 1.43 -1.15 9.82
CA HIS A 77 1.88 -1.65 8.54
C HIS A 77 0.72 -1.79 7.56
N GLU A 78 -0.39 -2.39 7.99
CA GLU A 78 -1.56 -2.57 7.14
C GLU A 78 -2.17 -1.23 6.69
N GLN A 79 -2.28 -0.26 7.61
CA GLN A 79 -2.73 1.09 7.27
C GLN A 79 -1.82 1.78 6.26
N ARG A 80 -0.50 1.65 6.43
CA ARG A 80 0.47 2.22 5.50
C ARG A 80 0.39 1.57 4.13
N ASP A 81 0.27 0.24 4.07
CA ASP A 81 0.20 -0.50 2.82
C ASP A 81 -1.11 -0.20 2.07
N ALA A 82 -2.22 -0.06 2.79
CA ALA A 82 -3.48 0.40 2.22
C ALA A 82 -3.40 1.83 1.65
N ALA A 83 -2.72 2.74 2.35
CA ALA A 83 -2.49 4.11 1.87
C ALA A 83 -1.58 4.17 0.63
N ILE A 84 -0.53 3.34 0.58
CA ILE A 84 0.36 3.24 -0.59
C ILE A 84 -0.39 2.65 -1.78
N ALA A 85 -1.20 1.61 -1.56
CA ALA A 85 -2.02 1.03 -2.61
C ALA A 85 -2.94 2.09 -3.23
N GLN A 86 -3.63 2.90 -2.41
CA GLN A 86 -4.48 3.99 -2.87
C GLN A 86 -3.71 5.06 -3.68
N ALA A 87 -2.54 5.48 -3.18
CA ALA A 87 -1.70 6.46 -3.87
C ALA A 87 -1.17 5.96 -5.24
N ALA A 88 -0.94 4.66 -5.39
CA ALA A 88 -0.48 4.07 -6.65
C ALA A 88 -1.54 4.15 -7.77
N TRP A 89 -2.84 4.12 -7.44
CA TRP A 89 -3.91 4.27 -8.43
C TRP A 89 -4.02 5.69 -8.97
N GLU A 90 -3.82 6.69 -8.11
CA GLU A 90 -3.87 8.10 -8.52
C GLU A 90 -2.70 8.45 -9.44
N GLU A 91 -1.50 7.91 -9.20
CA GLU A 91 -0.35 8.15 -10.06
C GLU A 91 -0.52 7.52 -11.45
N GLN A 92 -1.15 6.35 -11.54
CA GLN A 92 -1.48 5.76 -12.84
C GLN A 92 -2.48 6.62 -13.60
N ALA A 93 -3.52 7.14 -12.95
CA ALA A 93 -4.47 8.08 -13.57
C ALA A 93 -3.76 9.38 -14.02
N ARG A 94 -2.90 9.95 -13.17
CA ARG A 94 -2.11 11.15 -13.50
C ARG A 94 -1.14 10.90 -14.65
N SER A 95 -0.54 9.72 -14.74
CA SER A 95 0.35 9.37 -15.85
C SER A 95 -0.41 9.10 -17.16
N ALA A 96 -1.65 8.62 -17.09
CA ALA A 96 -2.53 8.53 -18.25
C ALA A 96 -2.95 9.94 -18.73
N ASP A 97 -3.28 10.85 -17.80
CA ASP A 97 -3.58 12.24 -18.09
C ASP A 97 -2.36 13.01 -18.63
N ALA A 98 -1.15 12.73 -18.13
CA ALA A 98 0.09 13.32 -18.62
C ALA A 98 0.52 12.78 -20.00
N ARG A 99 0.04 11.59 -20.38
CA ARG A 99 0.27 11.01 -21.71
C ARG A 99 -0.74 11.50 -22.75
N ALA A 100 -1.94 11.89 -22.31
CA ALA A 100 -2.96 12.45 -23.19
C ALA A 100 -2.47 13.79 -23.77
N MET A 101 -2.53 13.91 -25.09
CA MET A 101 -2.17 15.17 -25.74
C MET A 101 -3.28 16.20 -25.51
N THR A 102 -2.89 17.43 -25.20
CA THR A 102 -3.80 18.55 -25.02
C THR A 102 -3.85 19.40 -26.29
N GLY A 103 -4.86 20.26 -26.42
CA GLY A 103 -4.90 21.25 -27.50
C GLY A 103 -3.69 22.18 -27.49
N ALA A 104 -3.12 22.48 -26.31
CA ALA A 104 -1.91 23.30 -26.18
C ALA A 104 -0.68 22.62 -26.78
N ASP A 105 -0.54 21.30 -26.61
CA ASP A 105 0.55 20.53 -27.22
C ASP A 105 0.45 20.57 -28.75
N VAL A 106 -0.78 20.53 -29.30
CA VAL A 106 -1.01 20.64 -30.74
C VAL A 106 -0.59 22.00 -31.28
N VAL A 107 -0.96 23.08 -30.60
CA VAL A 107 -0.52 24.45 -30.97
C VAL A 107 1.00 24.57 -30.91
N GLN A 108 1.62 24.03 -29.86
CA GLN A 108 3.07 24.08 -29.70
C GLN A 108 3.80 23.31 -30.80
N MET A 109 3.31 22.13 -31.19
CA MET A 109 3.87 21.37 -32.32
C MET A 109 3.75 22.14 -33.63
N THR A 110 2.60 22.76 -33.89
CA THR A 110 2.37 23.58 -35.08
C THR A 110 3.31 24.79 -35.12
N GLN A 111 3.45 25.51 -34.01
CA GLN A 111 4.35 26.65 -33.90
C GLN A 111 5.83 26.26 -33.99
N ALA A 112 6.18 25.06 -33.54
CA ALA A 112 7.51 24.48 -33.72
C ALA A 112 7.79 24.03 -35.17
N GLY A 113 6.82 24.16 -36.08
CA GLY A 113 6.97 23.77 -37.48
C GLY A 113 6.87 22.26 -37.73
N VAL A 114 6.29 21.50 -36.80
CA VAL A 114 6.02 20.07 -37.00
C VAL A 114 4.97 19.93 -38.10
N SER A 115 5.24 19.06 -39.07
CA SER A 115 4.31 18.82 -40.17
C SER A 115 3.00 18.18 -39.70
N ASP A 116 1.89 18.56 -40.31
CA ASP A 116 0.54 18.06 -40.01
C ASP A 116 0.47 16.53 -39.94
N SER A 117 1.12 15.79 -40.84
CA SER A 117 1.12 14.32 -40.84
C SER A 117 1.66 13.71 -39.54
N VAL A 118 2.67 14.34 -38.94
CA VAL A 118 3.26 13.93 -37.66
C VAL A 118 2.33 14.27 -36.52
N ILE A 119 1.70 15.45 -36.54
CA ILE A 119 0.68 15.87 -35.57
C ILE A 119 -0.51 14.91 -35.61
N LEU A 120 -1.00 14.57 -36.80
CA LEU A 120 -2.09 13.62 -37.04
C LEU A 120 -1.74 12.22 -36.53
N SER A 121 -0.52 11.75 -36.78
CA SER A 121 -0.03 10.46 -36.26
C SER A 121 0.08 10.49 -34.73
N ALA A 122 0.55 11.59 -34.15
CA ALA A 122 0.67 11.76 -32.70
C ALA A 122 -0.72 11.71 -32.03
N ILE A 123 -1.69 12.46 -32.56
CA ILE A 123 -3.09 12.46 -32.10
C ILE A 123 -3.68 11.05 -32.19
N ARG A 124 -3.49 10.34 -33.31
CA ARG A 124 -4.01 8.98 -33.50
C ARG A 124 -3.37 7.97 -32.54
N SER A 125 -2.07 8.10 -32.29
CA SER A 125 -1.31 7.14 -31.48
C SER A 125 -1.50 7.32 -29.97
N ARG A 126 -1.60 8.56 -29.49
CA ARG A 126 -1.69 8.88 -28.06
C ARG A 126 -3.11 9.18 -27.60
N GLY A 127 -3.99 9.56 -28.53
CA GLY A 127 -5.25 10.21 -28.18
C GLY A 127 -5.02 11.53 -27.45
N GLY A 128 -6.10 12.15 -27.02
CA GLY A 128 -5.98 13.40 -26.29
C GLY A 128 -7.27 13.90 -25.68
N ARG A 129 -7.13 14.90 -24.82
CA ARG A 129 -8.22 15.67 -24.25
C ARG A 129 -8.27 16.98 -25.03
N PHE A 130 -9.06 17.00 -26.10
CA PHE A 130 -9.22 18.18 -26.92
C PHE A 130 -10.57 18.83 -26.60
N ASP A 131 -10.54 20.12 -26.23
CA ASP A 131 -11.75 20.91 -26.13
C ASP A 131 -12.25 21.25 -27.54
N THR A 132 -13.35 20.61 -27.94
CA THR A 132 -13.97 20.77 -29.25
C THR A 132 -15.05 21.86 -29.27
N SER A 133 -15.05 22.77 -28.29
CA SER A 133 -15.97 23.90 -28.28
C SER A 133 -15.74 24.85 -29.47
N PRO A 134 -16.77 25.59 -29.93
CA PRO A 134 -16.62 26.52 -31.06
C PRO A 134 -15.52 27.56 -30.86
N GLN A 135 -15.33 28.03 -29.62
CA GLN A 135 -14.29 29.00 -29.28
C GLN A 135 -12.89 28.39 -29.38
N SER A 136 -12.72 27.14 -28.93
CA SER A 136 -11.45 26.42 -29.01
C SER A 136 -11.07 26.05 -30.44
N ILE A 137 -12.04 25.75 -31.31
CA ILE A 137 -11.78 25.54 -32.74
C ILE A 137 -11.26 26.83 -33.41
N VAL A 138 -11.86 27.98 -33.08
CA VAL A 138 -11.44 29.28 -33.64
C VAL A 138 -10.03 29.65 -33.17
N SER A 139 -9.71 29.43 -31.88
CA SER A 139 -8.37 29.73 -31.36
C SER A 139 -7.29 28.79 -31.92
N LEU A 140 -7.61 27.51 -32.13
CA LEU A 140 -6.73 26.56 -32.82
C LEU A 140 -6.45 27.03 -34.26
N LYS A 141 -7.48 27.43 -34.99
CA LYS A 141 -7.31 27.96 -36.36
C LYS A 141 -6.46 29.23 -36.38
N GLN A 142 -6.70 30.16 -35.47
CA GLN A 142 -5.94 31.41 -35.37
C GLN A 142 -4.47 31.20 -34.99
N SER A 143 -4.16 30.12 -34.26
CA SER A 143 -2.79 29.74 -33.90
C SER A 143 -2.07 28.95 -35.00
N GLY A 144 -2.68 28.79 -36.18
CA GLY A 144 -2.07 28.18 -37.36
C GLY A 144 -2.31 26.69 -37.50
N VAL A 145 -3.11 26.06 -36.63
CA VAL A 145 -3.46 24.65 -36.72
C VAL A 145 -4.36 24.42 -37.95
N SER A 146 -4.04 23.43 -38.77
CA SER A 146 -4.79 23.15 -40.00
C SER A 146 -6.16 22.51 -39.73
N ASP A 147 -7.09 22.72 -40.66
CA ASP A 147 -8.45 22.17 -40.57
C ASP A 147 -8.47 20.65 -40.47
N THR A 148 -7.56 19.96 -41.16
CA THR A 148 -7.41 18.50 -41.09
C THR A 148 -6.97 18.02 -39.70
N VAL A 149 -6.10 18.78 -39.03
CA VAL A 149 -5.68 18.48 -37.65
C VAL A 149 -6.83 18.72 -36.68
N ILE A 150 -7.56 19.83 -36.81
CA ILE A 150 -8.73 20.14 -35.98
C ILE A 150 -9.81 19.06 -36.14
N GLU A 151 -10.10 18.63 -37.36
CA GLU A 151 -11.05 17.55 -37.64
C GLU A 151 -10.61 16.23 -36.98
N MET A 152 -9.32 15.90 -37.07
CA MET A 152 -8.77 14.73 -36.39
C MET A 152 -8.76 14.85 -34.86
N MET A 153 -8.64 16.06 -34.30
CA MET A 153 -8.84 16.29 -32.86
C MET A 153 -10.30 16.07 -32.45
N ILE A 154 -11.27 16.50 -33.27
CA ILE A 154 -12.70 16.26 -33.03
C ILE A 154 -13.02 14.76 -33.13
N ALA A 155 -12.45 14.07 -34.10
CA ALA A 155 -12.61 12.63 -34.28
C ALA A 155 -11.90 11.79 -33.19
N ALA A 156 -10.76 12.27 -32.69
CA ALA A 156 -9.98 11.61 -31.64
C ALA A 156 -10.45 11.98 -30.22
N SER A 157 -11.19 13.07 -30.05
CA SER A 157 -11.85 13.37 -28.78
C SER A 157 -12.89 12.30 -28.49
N PRO A 158 -12.80 11.60 -27.35
CA PRO A 158 -13.89 10.73 -26.93
C PRO A 158 -15.14 11.62 -26.81
N GLY A 159 -16.16 11.33 -27.62
CA GLY A 159 -17.42 12.09 -27.58
C GLY A 159 -18.02 12.12 -26.17
N PRO A 160 -19.04 12.97 -25.91
CA PRO A 160 -19.72 13.02 -24.63
C PRO A 160 -20.53 11.73 -24.40
N SER A 161 -19.84 10.66 -24.02
CA SER A 161 -20.41 9.38 -23.61
C SER A 161 -19.61 8.77 -22.46
N ALA A 162 -19.16 9.61 -21.52
CA ALA A 162 -18.63 9.15 -20.24
C ALA A 162 -18.77 10.18 -19.09
N GLN A 163 -19.71 11.13 -19.18
CA GLN A 163 -20.04 12.02 -18.06
C GLN A 163 -21.56 12.11 -17.93
N GLY A 164 -22.06 11.67 -16.78
CA GLY A 164 -23.48 11.40 -16.52
C GLY A 164 -24.42 12.56 -16.84
N GLY A 165 -25.39 12.28 -17.70
CA GLY A 165 -26.62 13.05 -17.83
C GLY A 165 -27.79 12.07 -17.72
N PHE A 166 -28.64 12.26 -16.70
CA PHE A 166 -29.92 11.56 -16.58
C PHE A 166 -30.82 11.99 -17.74
N ALA A 167 -31.01 11.12 -18.73
CA ALA A 167 -32.14 11.17 -19.65
C ALA A 167 -33.12 10.06 -19.25
N PRO A 168 -34.39 10.38 -18.92
CA PRO A 168 -35.36 9.36 -18.55
C PRO A 168 -35.85 8.60 -19.79
N GLY A 169 -35.80 7.26 -19.70
CA GLY A 169 -36.64 6.40 -20.53
C GLY A 169 -35.97 5.76 -21.74
N THR A 170 -34.99 4.88 -21.52
CA THR A 170 -34.93 3.55 -22.18
C THR A 170 -33.83 2.73 -21.50
N MET A 171 -34.23 1.73 -20.70
CA MET A 171 -33.29 0.76 -20.12
C MET A 171 -32.90 -0.24 -21.23
N ILE A 172 -31.89 0.10 -22.03
CA ILE A 172 -31.13 -0.95 -22.74
C ILE A 172 -30.16 -1.52 -21.71
N TYR A 173 -30.38 -2.79 -21.36
CA TYR A 173 -29.47 -3.54 -20.50
C TYR A 173 -28.17 -3.75 -21.27
N GLN A 174 -27.23 -2.80 -21.17
CA GLN A 174 -25.85 -3.02 -21.57
C GLN A 174 -25.30 -4.05 -20.58
N GLN A 175 -25.28 -5.32 -21.01
CA GLN A 175 -24.59 -6.39 -20.33
C GLN A 175 -23.19 -5.89 -19.98
N PRO A 176 -22.78 -5.87 -18.69
CA PRO A 176 -21.46 -5.36 -18.33
C PRO A 176 -20.45 -6.23 -19.05
N GLY A 177 -19.83 -5.66 -20.08
CA GLY A 177 -18.68 -6.26 -20.73
C GLY A 177 -17.69 -6.57 -19.63
N THR A 178 -17.19 -7.80 -19.61
CA THR A 178 -16.11 -8.22 -18.72
C THR A 178 -14.98 -7.22 -18.88
N VAL A 179 -14.81 -6.34 -17.89
CA VAL A 179 -13.60 -5.58 -17.73
C VAL A 179 -12.54 -6.64 -17.48
N VAL A 180 -11.80 -6.99 -18.53
CA VAL A 180 -10.57 -7.76 -18.40
C VAL A 180 -9.60 -6.83 -17.70
N VAL A 181 -9.70 -6.80 -16.36
CA VAL A 181 -8.63 -6.30 -15.52
C VAL A 181 -7.47 -7.24 -15.80
N SER A 182 -6.57 -6.81 -16.69
CA SER A 182 -5.26 -7.43 -16.78
C SER A 182 -4.69 -7.42 -15.36
N PRO A 183 -4.28 -8.57 -14.79
CA PRO A 183 -3.65 -8.58 -13.49
C PRO A 183 -2.48 -7.60 -13.54
N VAL A 184 -2.54 -6.54 -12.74
CA VAL A 184 -1.37 -5.69 -12.53
C VAL A 184 -0.29 -6.61 -11.96
N GLU A 185 0.72 -6.90 -12.77
CA GLU A 185 1.84 -7.71 -12.32
C GLU A 185 2.47 -6.95 -11.15
N PRO A 186 2.60 -7.58 -9.96
CA PRO A 186 3.13 -6.88 -8.81
C PRO A 186 4.52 -6.33 -9.17
N PRO A 187 4.85 -5.08 -8.78
CA PRO A 187 6.18 -4.57 -9.00
C PRO A 187 7.18 -5.58 -8.42
N PRO A 188 8.27 -5.90 -9.14
CA PRO A 188 9.22 -6.90 -8.67
C PRO A 188 9.66 -6.50 -7.27
N THR A 189 9.46 -7.42 -6.31
CA THR A 189 9.92 -7.21 -4.95
C THR A 189 11.43 -7.06 -5.01
N VAL A 190 11.92 -5.81 -4.93
CA VAL A 190 13.34 -5.53 -4.83
C VAL A 190 13.79 -6.05 -3.47
N TYR A 191 14.33 -7.27 -3.46
CA TYR A 191 14.85 -7.90 -2.26
C TYR A 191 16.13 -7.17 -1.84
N ILE A 192 15.98 -6.14 -1.00
CA ILE A 192 17.13 -5.50 -0.35
C ILE A 192 17.59 -6.46 0.74
N ALA A 193 18.64 -7.23 0.45
CA ALA A 193 19.29 -8.07 1.44
C ALA A 193 19.59 -7.23 2.70
N PRO A 194 19.17 -7.68 3.90
CA PRO A 194 19.52 -7.01 5.15
C PRO A 194 21.03 -6.84 5.19
N ARG A 195 21.52 -5.60 5.38
CA ARG A 195 22.96 -5.38 5.54
C ARG A 195 23.46 -6.29 6.67
N PRO A 196 24.59 -7.00 6.47
CA PRO A 196 25.14 -7.86 7.50
C PRO A 196 25.35 -7.03 8.77
N ARG A 197 24.70 -7.45 9.86
CA ARG A 197 24.87 -6.80 11.15
C ARG A 197 26.34 -6.91 11.52
N PRO A 198 27.03 -5.81 11.89
CA PRO A 198 28.40 -5.91 12.38
C PRO A 198 28.41 -6.86 13.59
N SER A 199 29.17 -7.94 13.49
CA SER A 199 29.36 -8.89 14.58
C SER A 199 30.18 -8.19 15.66
N VAL A 200 29.53 -7.75 16.74
CA VAL A 200 30.22 -7.27 17.94
C VAL A 200 30.60 -8.49 18.77
N SER A 201 31.78 -9.04 18.51
CA SER A 201 32.36 -10.10 19.33
C SER A 201 32.75 -9.53 20.68
N PHE A 202 31.95 -9.78 21.73
CA PHE A 202 32.39 -9.54 23.10
C PHE A 202 33.31 -10.67 23.53
N THR A 203 34.61 -10.52 23.27
CA THR A 203 35.62 -11.37 23.90
C THR A 203 35.67 -11.04 25.38
N VAL A 204 35.08 -11.88 26.22
CA VAL A 204 35.20 -11.79 27.68
C VAL A 204 36.57 -12.35 28.05
N GLY A 205 37.59 -11.48 28.01
CA GLY A 205 38.88 -11.75 28.64
C GLY A 205 38.84 -11.48 30.15
N PRO A 206 39.69 -12.13 30.96
CA PRO A 206 39.81 -11.82 32.39
C PRO A 206 40.21 -10.35 32.55
N ARG A 207 39.35 -9.57 33.21
CA ARG A 207 39.56 -8.14 33.46
C ARG A 207 40.75 -7.94 34.41
N PRO A 208 41.78 -7.15 34.04
CA PRO A 208 42.65 -6.57 35.04
C PRO A 208 41.87 -5.47 35.78
N TYR A 209 41.88 -5.54 37.12
CA TYR A 209 41.33 -4.51 37.99
C TYR A 209 42.04 -3.17 37.73
N GLY A 210 41.28 -2.14 37.36
CA GLY A 210 41.80 -0.76 37.22
C GLY A 210 40.67 0.26 37.06
N PRO A 211 40.76 1.44 37.71
CA PRO A 211 39.67 2.42 37.73
C PRO A 211 39.51 3.14 36.37
N ARG A 212 38.26 3.51 36.10
CA ARG A 212 37.72 3.98 34.83
C ARG A 212 38.33 5.31 34.37
N TYR A 213 38.92 5.33 33.18
CA TYR A 213 39.03 6.53 32.34
C TYR A 213 38.23 6.30 31.06
N PHE A 214 37.14 7.05 30.85
CA PHE A 214 36.44 7.08 29.57
C PHE A 214 37.27 7.93 28.58
N ARG A 215 38.07 7.28 27.73
CA ARG A 215 38.70 7.95 26.59
C ARG A 215 37.78 7.80 25.37
N ARG A 216 36.96 8.82 25.09
CA ARG A 216 36.24 8.92 23.80
C ARG A 216 37.27 9.12 22.69
N HIS A 217 37.51 8.08 21.89
CA HIS A 217 38.19 8.21 20.60
C HIS A 217 37.15 8.29 19.49
N TRP A 218 37.06 9.44 18.83
CA TRP A 218 36.29 9.62 17.60
C TRP A 218 37.16 9.22 16.41
N HIS A 219 36.90 8.06 15.80
CA HIS A 219 37.49 7.75 14.50
C HIS A 219 36.65 8.42 13.39
N ARG A 220 37.14 9.58 12.93
CA ARG A 220 36.69 10.25 11.70
C ARG A 220 37.25 9.45 10.51
N ARG A 221 36.43 8.61 9.86
CA ARG A 221 36.80 8.02 8.57
C ARG A 221 36.52 9.05 7.47
N HIS A 222 37.59 9.49 6.81
CA HIS A 222 37.54 10.29 5.60
C HIS A 222 37.01 9.44 4.44
N HIS A 223 35.99 9.93 3.73
CA HIS A 223 35.56 9.40 2.45
C HIS A 223 36.49 9.96 1.35
N HIS A 224 37.22 9.08 0.66
CA HIS A 224 37.86 9.43 -0.61
C HIS A 224 36.84 9.24 -1.75
N HIS A 225 36.53 10.33 -2.45
CA HIS A 225 35.90 10.31 -3.76
C HIS A 225 36.92 9.83 -4.79
N HIS A 226 36.58 8.80 -5.56
CA HIS A 226 37.22 8.51 -6.84
C HIS A 226 36.33 9.09 -7.95
N HIS A 227 36.97 9.94 -8.76
CA HIS A 227 36.54 10.31 -10.11
C HIS A 227 36.85 9.18 -11.08
#